data_AF-A0AAE1JBM4-F1
#
_entry.id   AF-A0AAE1JBM4-F1
#
_cell.length_a   1.000
_cell.length_b   1.000
_cell.length_c   1.000
_cell.angle_alpha   90.00
_cell.angle_beta   90.00
_cell.angle_gamma   90.00
#
_symmetry.space_group_name_H-M   'P 1'
#
loop_
_entity.id
_entity.type
_entity.pdbx_description
1 polymer ?
#
loop_
_entity_poly.entity_id
_entity_poly.type
_entity_poly.pdbx_seq_one_letter_code
_entity_poly.pdbx_strand_id
1 'polypeptide(L)'
;MGHIAPVDPSVFWSSLEQHEKDRFLKAFDLLDSRKGRVLFLPNTSNVHEQNNQQSAHNIRHILVSILLRKMGKIALQMESCQMGIVLDSFKSIMSQMSQDDCLHYAPEVLLPLYKVCEGLAGKVIPDNVKQLAEESLEKVQNILGTQNFVQVYNLVGKKLKAKRDKKKQEDKIMAVINPMRHAKRKMRISSKHRANKKRKMMTLKMARWMH
;
A
#
# COMPACT_ATOMS: atom_id res chain seq x y z
N MET A 1 0.35 -19.62 -25.84
CA MET A 1 0.84 -18.76 -24.73
C MET A 1 1.30 -19.69 -23.62
N GLY A 2 2.62 -19.76 -23.36
CA GLY A 2 3.17 -20.73 -22.43
C GLY A 2 2.77 -20.43 -20.98
N HIS A 3 1.98 -21.32 -20.38
CA HIS A 3 1.86 -21.35 -18.92
C HIS A 3 3.24 -21.69 -18.34
N ILE A 4 3.94 -20.68 -17.82
CA ILE A 4 5.14 -20.90 -17.02
C ILE A 4 4.67 -21.61 -15.76
N ALA A 5 5.15 -22.83 -15.55
CA ALA A 5 4.78 -23.66 -14.41
C ALA A 5 5.01 -22.89 -13.09
N PRO A 6 4.20 -23.15 -12.04
CA PRO A 6 4.41 -22.55 -10.73
C PRO A 6 5.82 -22.88 -10.24
N VAL A 7 6.69 -21.87 -10.18
CA VAL A 7 8.05 -22.05 -9.64
C VAL A 7 7.95 -21.99 -8.13
N ASP A 8 8.29 -23.10 -7.48
CA ASP A 8 8.35 -23.18 -6.03
C ASP A 8 9.39 -22.18 -5.48
N PRO A 9 9.04 -21.35 -4.48
CA PRO A 9 9.96 -20.37 -3.92
C PRO A 9 11.28 -20.95 -3.41
N SER A 10 11.29 -22.18 -2.89
CA SER A 10 12.50 -22.81 -2.37
C SER A 10 13.42 -23.28 -3.50
N VAL A 11 12.85 -23.79 -4.60
CA VAL A 11 13.60 -24.16 -5.81
C VAL A 11 14.21 -22.94 -6.47
N PHE A 12 13.45 -21.86 -6.66
CA PHE A 12 13.97 -20.61 -7.18
C PHE A 12 15.09 -20.05 -6.31
N TRP A 13 14.89 -20.03 -4.98
CA TRP A 13 15.91 -19.51 -4.08
C TRP A 13 17.18 -20.34 -4.13
N SER A 14 17.05 -21.66 -4.20
CA SER A 14 18.19 -22.57 -4.26
C SER A 14 18.97 -22.46 -5.57
N SER A 15 18.29 -22.15 -6.69
CA SER A 15 18.94 -21.96 -8.00
C SER A 15 19.78 -20.68 -8.12
N LEU A 16 19.60 -19.71 -7.21
CA LEU A 16 20.34 -18.46 -7.26
C LEU A 16 21.76 -18.60 -6.71
N GLU A 17 22.69 -17.90 -7.34
CA GLU A 17 24.04 -17.73 -6.80
C GLU A 17 24.02 -16.85 -5.53
N GLN A 18 25.07 -16.95 -4.70
CA GLN A 18 25.14 -16.20 -3.45
C GLN A 18 25.01 -14.68 -3.68
N HIS A 19 25.65 -14.16 -4.72
CA HIS A 19 25.61 -12.75 -5.03
C HIS A 19 24.21 -12.28 -5.48
N GLU A 20 23.40 -13.15 -6.10
CA GLU A 20 22.02 -12.87 -6.47
C GLU A 20 21.10 -12.90 -5.26
N LYS A 21 21.27 -13.91 -4.37
CA LYS A 21 20.58 -13.98 -3.08
C LYS A 21 20.80 -12.71 -2.27
N ASP A 22 22.03 -12.23 -2.19
CA ASP A 22 22.38 -10.98 -1.49
C ASP A 22 21.67 -9.76 -2.10
N ARG A 23 21.54 -9.68 -3.43
CA ARG A 23 20.78 -8.62 -4.11
C ARG A 23 19.29 -8.67 -3.75
N PHE A 24 18.68 -9.86 -3.73
CA PHE A 24 17.29 -10.02 -3.30
C PHE A 24 17.07 -9.62 -1.84
N LEU A 25 17.98 -10.01 -0.95
CA LEU A 25 17.90 -9.64 0.47
C LEU A 25 17.98 -8.11 0.65
N LYS A 26 18.91 -7.45 -0.05
CA LYS A 26 19.01 -5.98 -0.07
C LYS A 26 17.73 -5.33 -0.62
N ALA A 27 17.17 -5.87 -1.71
CA ALA A 27 15.92 -5.37 -2.26
C ALA A 27 14.76 -5.53 -1.27
N PHE A 28 14.66 -6.64 -0.53
CA PHE A 28 13.61 -6.83 0.47
C PHE A 28 13.71 -5.88 1.67
N ASP A 29 14.93 -5.48 2.06
CA ASP A 29 15.12 -4.41 3.05
C ASP A 29 14.56 -3.09 2.54
N LEU A 30 14.92 -2.70 1.31
CA LEU A 30 14.44 -1.45 0.71
C LEU A 30 12.91 -1.43 0.54
N LEU A 31 12.31 -2.58 0.23
CA LEU A 31 10.87 -2.74 0.07
C LEU A 31 10.11 -2.89 1.41
N ASP A 32 10.80 -2.88 2.56
CA ASP A 32 10.28 -3.22 3.90
C ASP A 32 9.45 -4.52 3.90
N SER A 33 9.84 -5.50 3.08
CA SER A 33 9.07 -6.71 2.88
C SER A 33 9.53 -7.81 3.81
N ARG A 34 9.07 -7.74 5.07
CA ARG A 34 9.25 -8.84 6.03
C ARG A 34 8.70 -10.16 5.47
N LYS A 35 7.61 -10.08 4.69
CA LYS A 35 7.01 -11.23 4.01
C LYS A 35 7.90 -11.85 2.94
N GLY A 36 8.61 -11.02 2.16
CA GLY A 36 9.57 -11.52 1.16
C GLY A 36 10.68 -12.32 1.80
N ARG A 37 11.30 -11.79 2.87
CA ARG A 37 12.34 -12.50 3.62
C ARG A 37 11.88 -13.85 4.18
N VAL A 38 10.73 -13.87 4.86
CA VAL A 38 10.19 -15.09 5.48
C VAL A 38 9.86 -16.18 4.45
N LEU A 39 9.53 -15.81 3.21
CA LEU A 39 9.20 -16.78 2.17
C LEU A 39 10.43 -17.48 1.57
N PHE A 40 11.59 -16.82 1.59
CA PHE A 40 12.82 -17.31 0.95
C PHE A 40 13.88 -17.84 1.92
N LEU A 41 13.79 -17.49 3.21
CA LEU A 41 14.67 -18.06 4.22
C LEU A 41 14.11 -19.42 4.68
N PRO A 42 14.93 -20.48 4.77
CA PRO A 42 14.55 -21.72 5.45
C PRO A 42 14.15 -21.37 6.88
N ASN A 43 12.89 -21.61 7.24
CA ASN A 43 12.37 -21.29 8.57
C ASN A 43 13.19 -22.02 9.64
N THR A 44 13.95 -21.29 10.45
CA THR A 44 14.19 -21.73 11.83
C THR A 44 12.97 -21.32 12.66
N SER A 45 12.36 -22.31 13.31
CA SER A 45 11.26 -22.22 14.28
C SER A 45 9.82 -22.45 13.79
N ASN A 46 9.23 -23.46 14.42
CA ASN A 46 7.82 -23.85 14.47
C ASN A 46 6.91 -22.73 15.01
N VAL A 47 5.63 -22.89 14.68
CA VAL A 47 4.44 -22.23 15.26
C VAL A 47 4.07 -20.89 14.61
N HIS A 48 3.31 -20.94 13.51
CA HIS A 48 1.92 -20.47 13.50
C HIS A 48 1.23 -20.94 12.20
N GLU A 49 0.53 -22.07 12.27
CA GLU A 49 -0.50 -22.40 11.29
C GLU A 49 -1.68 -21.44 11.50
N GLN A 50 -2.03 -20.69 10.44
CA GLN A 50 -3.40 -20.26 10.14
C GLN A 50 -3.45 -19.55 8.78
N ASN A 51 -3.55 -20.35 7.72
CA ASN A 51 -4.59 -20.28 6.69
C ASN A 51 -4.15 -21.15 5.52
N ASN A 52 -4.49 -22.43 5.64
CA ASN A 52 -4.27 -23.42 4.61
C ASN A 52 -5.43 -23.36 3.62
N GLN A 53 -5.25 -22.67 2.48
CA GLN A 53 -5.86 -22.99 1.18
C GLN A 53 -5.43 -21.96 0.13
N GLN A 54 -5.14 -22.44 -1.09
CA GLN A 54 -4.62 -21.75 -2.29
C GLN A 54 -3.08 -21.60 -2.30
N SER A 55 -2.37 -22.70 -2.54
CA SER A 55 -1.97 -23.18 -3.88
C SER A 55 -0.74 -22.44 -4.40
N ALA A 56 0.41 -23.13 -4.41
CA ALA A 56 1.64 -22.79 -5.15
C ALA A 56 1.72 -21.31 -5.55
N HIS A 57 1.95 -20.44 -4.56
CA HIS A 57 2.10 -19.02 -4.85
C HIS A 57 3.31 -18.87 -5.78
N ASN A 58 3.05 -18.66 -7.07
CA ASN A 58 4.09 -18.38 -8.03
C ASN A 58 4.88 -17.20 -7.49
N ILE A 59 6.17 -17.43 -7.25
CA ILE A 59 7.10 -16.48 -6.69
C ILE A 59 7.00 -15.10 -7.37
N ARG A 60 6.75 -15.09 -8.69
CA ARG A 60 6.53 -13.90 -9.50
C ARG A 60 5.39 -13.04 -8.94
N HIS A 61 4.25 -13.65 -8.59
CA HIS A 61 3.12 -12.92 -8.03
C HIS A 61 3.47 -12.26 -6.69
N ILE A 62 4.23 -12.94 -5.84
CA ILE A 62 4.63 -12.38 -4.56
C ILE A 62 5.56 -11.18 -4.76
N LEU A 63 6.59 -11.33 -5.60
CA LEU A 63 7.57 -10.28 -5.85
C LEU A 63 6.90 -9.04 -6.45
N VAL A 64 6.06 -9.21 -7.47
CA VAL A 64 5.33 -8.11 -8.11
C VAL A 64 4.36 -7.44 -7.11
N SER A 65 3.62 -8.23 -6.32
CA SER A 65 2.71 -7.69 -5.30
C SER A 65 3.44 -6.85 -4.24
N ILE A 66 4.64 -7.28 -3.82
CA ILE A 66 5.46 -6.51 -2.87
C ILE A 66 5.86 -5.17 -3.49
N LEU A 67 6.32 -5.17 -4.74
CA LEU A 67 6.72 -3.97 -5.47
C LEU A 67 5.55 -2.99 -5.61
N LEU A 68 4.43 -3.43 -6.18
CA LEU A 68 3.24 -2.59 -6.39
C LEU A 68 2.71 -2.01 -5.08
N ARG A 69 2.71 -2.81 -4.02
CA ARG A 69 2.32 -2.37 -2.68
C ARG A 69 3.26 -1.30 -2.13
N LYS A 70 4.58 -1.42 -2.33
CA LYS A 70 5.56 -0.43 -1.89
C LYS A 70 5.45 0.85 -2.72
N MET A 71 5.31 0.74 -4.04
CA MET A 71 5.04 1.87 -4.93
C MET A 71 3.81 2.65 -4.46
N GLY A 72 2.67 1.98 -4.25
CA GLY A 72 1.45 2.62 -3.76
C GLY A 72 1.62 3.28 -2.38
N LYS A 73 2.40 2.68 -1.46
CA LYS A 73 2.71 3.31 -0.18
C LYS A 73 3.54 4.59 -0.35
N ILE A 74 4.57 4.55 -1.19
CA ILE A 74 5.45 5.70 -1.47
C ILE A 74 4.63 6.82 -2.09
N ALA A 75 3.78 6.52 -3.09
CA ALA A 75 2.91 7.51 -3.73
C ALA A 75 2.07 8.28 -2.69
N LEU A 76 1.49 7.59 -1.71
CA LEU A 76 0.68 8.21 -0.66
C LEU A 76 1.49 9.05 0.33
N GLN A 77 2.82 8.88 0.39
CA GLN A 77 3.71 9.60 1.30
C GLN A 77 4.43 10.78 0.64
N MET A 78 4.75 10.68 -0.65
CA MET A 78 5.53 11.66 -1.42
C MET A 78 4.70 12.85 -1.91
N GLU A 79 5.33 13.89 -2.46
CA GLU A 79 4.63 15.06 -2.98
C GLU A 79 3.81 14.74 -4.25
N SER A 80 3.02 15.73 -4.68
CA SER A 80 2.03 15.58 -5.76
C SER A 80 2.62 15.07 -7.07
N CYS A 81 3.81 15.55 -7.45
CA CYS A 81 4.48 15.13 -8.68
C CYS A 81 4.89 13.65 -8.62
N GLN A 82 5.58 13.21 -7.57
CA GLN A 82 6.00 11.80 -7.47
C GLN A 82 4.79 10.87 -7.27
N MET A 83 3.76 11.32 -6.57
CA MET A 83 2.49 10.59 -6.47
C MET A 83 1.91 10.36 -7.87
N GLY A 84 1.80 11.40 -8.68
CA GLY A 84 1.27 11.31 -10.04
C GLY A 84 2.05 10.32 -10.90
N ILE A 85 3.39 10.38 -10.89
CA ILE A 85 4.24 9.45 -11.65
C ILE A 85 3.94 7.99 -11.29
N VAL A 86 3.77 7.67 -10.01
CA VAL A 86 3.46 6.29 -9.59
C VAL A 86 2.05 5.87 -10.02
N LEU A 87 1.05 6.75 -9.90
CA LEU A 87 -0.32 6.45 -10.31
C LEU A 87 -0.42 6.23 -11.82
N ASP A 88 0.33 7.01 -12.61
CA ASP A 88 0.45 6.87 -14.05
C ASP A 88 1.19 5.57 -14.43
N SER A 89 2.22 5.21 -13.68
CA SER A 89 2.95 3.96 -13.91
C SER A 89 2.07 2.72 -13.76
N PHE A 90 1.03 2.75 -12.90
CA PHE A 90 0.14 1.61 -12.73
C PHE A 90 -0.58 1.22 -14.02
N LYS A 91 -1.15 2.18 -14.77
CA LYS A 91 -1.82 1.85 -16.04
C LYS A 91 -0.84 1.24 -17.04
N SER A 92 0.40 1.73 -17.10
CA SER A 92 1.46 1.20 -17.97
C SER A 92 1.85 -0.22 -17.59
N ILE A 93 2.03 -0.51 -16.29
CA ILE A 93 2.35 -1.85 -15.80
C ILE A 93 1.19 -2.81 -16.09
N MET A 94 -0.05 -2.43 -15.74
CA MET A 94 -1.22 -3.29 -15.95
C MET A 94 -1.46 -3.58 -17.44
N SER A 95 -1.12 -2.66 -18.34
CA SER A 95 -1.27 -2.88 -19.79
C SER A 95 -0.29 -3.91 -20.36
N GLN A 96 0.78 -4.24 -19.65
CA GLN A 96 1.79 -5.23 -20.08
C GLN A 96 1.54 -6.64 -19.50
N MET A 97 0.47 -6.83 -18.74
CA MET A 97 0.17 -8.07 -18.05
C MET A 97 -1.06 -8.76 -18.66
N SER A 98 -1.18 -10.08 -18.45
CA SER A 98 -2.41 -10.79 -18.80
C SER A 98 -3.56 -10.31 -17.91
N GLN A 99 -4.79 -10.51 -18.36
CA GLN A 99 -5.97 -10.13 -17.59
C GLN A 99 -6.03 -10.84 -16.22
N ASP A 100 -5.61 -12.11 -16.15
CA ASP A 100 -5.55 -12.88 -14.89
C ASP A 100 -4.50 -12.32 -13.93
N ASP A 101 -3.31 -12.00 -14.44
CA ASP A 101 -2.25 -11.32 -13.67
C ASP A 101 -2.78 -9.97 -13.15
N CYS A 102 -3.42 -9.20 -14.02
CA CYS A 102 -4.02 -7.91 -13.66
C CYS A 102 -5.02 -8.05 -12.50
N LEU A 103 -5.92 -9.03 -12.58
CA LEU A 103 -6.90 -9.27 -11.54
C LEU A 103 -6.24 -9.62 -10.19
N HIS A 104 -5.15 -10.40 -10.23
CA HIS A 104 -4.40 -10.76 -9.04
C HIS A 104 -3.79 -9.54 -8.34
N TYR A 105 -3.23 -8.59 -9.10
CA TYR A 105 -2.58 -7.40 -8.57
C TYR A 105 -3.51 -6.19 -8.37
N ALA A 106 -4.76 -6.28 -8.82
CA ALA A 106 -5.73 -5.20 -8.74
C ALA A 106 -5.89 -4.63 -7.32
N PRO A 107 -5.90 -5.41 -6.21
CA PRO A 107 -6.01 -4.84 -4.87
C PRO A 107 -4.84 -3.91 -4.50
N GLU A 108 -3.62 -4.23 -4.91
CA GLU A 108 -2.41 -3.44 -4.69
C GLU A 108 -2.44 -2.11 -5.44
N VAL A 109 -2.94 -2.13 -6.68
CA VAL A 109 -3.03 -0.97 -7.58
C VAL A 109 -4.23 -0.07 -7.23
N LEU A 110 -5.40 -0.65 -6.98
CA LEU A 110 -6.62 0.09 -6.70
C LEU A 110 -6.60 0.76 -5.32
N LEU A 111 -5.84 0.26 -4.35
CA LEU A 111 -5.77 0.85 -3.02
C LEU A 111 -5.24 2.31 -3.00
N PRO A 112 -4.08 2.64 -3.61
CA PRO A 112 -3.61 4.01 -3.69
C PRO A 112 -4.55 4.88 -4.53
N LEU A 113 -5.05 4.39 -5.66
CA LEU A 113 -5.99 5.13 -6.53
C LEU A 113 -7.29 5.48 -5.79
N TYR A 114 -7.89 4.51 -5.09
CA TYR A 114 -9.08 4.71 -4.25
C TYR A 114 -8.86 5.83 -3.23
N LYS A 115 -7.72 5.81 -2.53
CA LYS A 115 -7.44 6.84 -1.51
C LYS A 115 -7.22 8.23 -2.09
N VAL A 116 -6.74 8.32 -3.33
CA VAL A 116 -6.50 9.60 -3.98
C VAL A 116 -7.83 10.22 -4.43
N CYS A 117 -8.72 9.41 -4.99
CA CYS A 117 -10.04 9.87 -5.47
C CYS A 117 -11.02 10.12 -4.32
N GLU A 118 -11.17 9.16 -3.40
CA GLU A 118 -12.15 9.20 -2.30
C GLU A 118 -11.67 10.00 -1.08
N GLY A 119 -10.41 10.43 -1.09
CA GLY A 119 -9.83 11.28 -0.07
C GLY A 119 -8.80 10.59 0.83
N LEU A 120 -7.63 11.22 0.90
CA LEU A 120 -6.51 10.80 1.74
C LEU A 120 -6.50 11.62 3.03
N ALA A 121 -6.72 10.95 4.16
CA ALA A 121 -6.79 11.62 5.45
C ALA A 121 -5.51 12.44 5.77
N GLY A 122 -5.69 13.73 6.03
CA GLY A 122 -4.61 14.62 6.47
C GLY A 122 -3.74 15.21 5.36
N LYS A 123 -4.10 14.99 4.09
CA LYS A 123 -3.41 15.58 2.94
C LYS A 123 -4.41 16.14 1.94
N VAL A 124 -4.21 17.39 1.53
CA VAL A 124 -4.95 17.98 0.42
C VAL A 124 -4.28 17.49 -0.86
N ILE A 125 -5.05 16.83 -1.71
CA ILE A 125 -4.59 16.34 -3.00
C ILE A 125 -4.99 17.38 -4.04
N PRO A 126 -4.03 17.95 -4.80
CA PRO A 126 -4.32 18.85 -5.92
C PRO A 126 -5.21 18.18 -6.97
N ASP A 127 -6.07 18.96 -7.62
CA ASP A 127 -7.07 18.42 -8.55
C ASP A 127 -6.44 17.79 -9.80
N ASN A 128 -5.30 18.28 -10.27
CA ASN A 128 -4.56 17.64 -11.37
C ASN A 128 -4.10 16.21 -11.03
N VAL A 129 -3.75 15.93 -9.77
CA VAL A 129 -3.37 14.57 -9.34
C VAL A 129 -4.59 13.67 -9.19
N LYS A 130 -5.73 14.22 -8.78
CA LYS A 130 -6.99 13.46 -8.74
C LYS A 130 -7.43 13.09 -10.14
N GLN A 131 -7.42 14.03 -11.08
CA GLN A 131 -7.74 13.78 -12.48
C GLN A 131 -6.85 12.66 -13.04
N LEU A 132 -5.54 12.71 -12.80
CA LEU A 132 -4.63 11.66 -13.22
C LEU A 132 -4.96 10.29 -12.58
N ALA A 133 -5.41 10.28 -11.33
CA ALA A 133 -5.83 9.05 -10.65
C ALA A 133 -7.14 8.49 -11.25
N GLU A 134 -8.08 9.36 -11.62
CA GLU A 134 -9.34 9.00 -12.28
C GLU A 134 -9.08 8.42 -13.67
N GLU A 135 -8.20 9.04 -14.47
CA GLU A 135 -7.75 8.51 -15.76
C GLU A 135 -7.09 7.13 -15.62
N SER A 136 -6.23 6.96 -14.61
CA SER A 136 -5.64 5.65 -14.31
C SER A 136 -6.69 4.63 -13.86
N LEU A 137 -7.71 5.03 -13.10
CA LEU A 137 -8.81 4.14 -12.70
C LEU A 137 -9.62 3.67 -13.91
N GLU A 138 -9.98 4.59 -14.81
CA GLU A 138 -10.71 4.26 -16.03
C GLU A 138 -9.92 3.26 -16.89
N LYS A 139 -8.61 3.49 -17.04
CA LYS A 139 -7.76 2.56 -17.80
C LYS A 139 -7.66 1.19 -17.13
N VAL A 140 -7.51 1.13 -15.81
CA VAL A 140 -7.50 -0.12 -15.05
C VAL A 140 -8.86 -0.83 -15.11
N GLN A 141 -9.97 -0.09 -15.07
CA GLN A 141 -11.31 -0.64 -15.26
C GLN A 141 -11.46 -1.29 -16.64
N ASN A 142 -10.98 -0.63 -17.69
CA ASN A 142 -11.01 -1.16 -19.05
C ASN A 142 -10.17 -2.46 -19.19
N ILE A 143 -9.05 -2.56 -18.48
CA ILE A 143 -8.20 -3.76 -18.47
C ILE A 143 -8.85 -4.92 -17.69
N LEU A 144 -9.42 -4.65 -16.52
CA LEU A 144 -9.99 -5.69 -15.66
C LEU A 144 -11.38 -6.15 -16.12
N GLY A 145 -12.09 -5.28 -16.83
CA GLY A 145 -13.53 -5.40 -17.07
C GLY A 145 -14.33 -4.85 -15.89
N THR A 146 -15.47 -4.22 -16.20
CA THR A 146 -16.33 -3.51 -15.26
C THR A 146 -16.71 -4.34 -14.03
N GLN A 147 -17.12 -5.60 -14.22
CA GLN A 147 -17.58 -6.44 -13.11
C GLN A 147 -16.46 -6.72 -12.11
N ASN A 148 -15.30 -7.15 -12.59
CA ASN A 148 -14.13 -7.45 -11.76
C ASN A 148 -13.62 -6.18 -11.06
N PHE A 149 -13.55 -5.07 -11.78
CA PHE A 149 -13.16 -3.78 -11.22
C PHE A 149 -14.07 -3.39 -10.04
N VAL A 150 -15.39 -3.40 -10.24
CA VAL A 150 -16.36 -3.03 -9.19
C VAL A 150 -16.22 -3.94 -7.96
N GLN A 151 -16.02 -5.25 -8.16
CA GLN A 151 -15.82 -6.18 -7.06
C GLN A 151 -14.56 -5.85 -6.23
N VAL A 152 -13.41 -5.69 -6.89
CA VAL A 152 -12.14 -5.41 -6.20
C VAL A 152 -12.14 -4.02 -5.58
N TYR A 153 -12.67 -3.01 -6.28
CA TYR A 153 -12.76 -1.63 -5.80
C TYR A 153 -13.61 -1.54 -4.52
N ASN A 154 -14.78 -2.20 -4.51
CA ASN A 154 -15.62 -2.29 -3.32
C ASN A 154 -14.95 -3.07 -2.18
N LEU A 155 -14.23 -4.14 -2.49
CA LEU A 155 -13.47 -4.89 -1.49
C LEU A 155 -12.40 -4.02 -0.82
N VAL A 156 -11.68 -3.20 -1.59
CA VAL A 156 -10.71 -2.23 -1.08
C VAL A 156 -11.40 -1.23 -0.14
N GLY A 157 -12.52 -0.64 -0.57
CA GLY A 157 -13.32 0.27 0.25
C GLY A 157 -13.77 -0.35 1.57
N LYS A 158 -14.33 -1.59 1.51
CA LYS A 158 -14.75 -2.36 2.69
C LYS A 158 -13.59 -2.63 3.64
N LYS A 159 -12.43 -3.07 3.15
CA LYS A 159 -11.22 -3.31 3.96
C LYS A 159 -10.74 -2.04 4.66
N LEU A 160 -10.76 -0.90 3.95
CA LEU A 160 -10.37 0.39 4.53
C LEU A 160 -11.35 0.84 5.61
N LYS A 161 -12.66 0.70 5.37
CA LYS A 161 -13.70 1.00 6.37
C LYS A 161 -13.54 0.12 7.62
N ALA A 162 -13.42 -1.19 7.45
CA ALA A 162 -13.20 -2.13 8.55
C ALA A 162 -11.95 -1.77 9.38
N LYS A 163 -10.84 -1.39 8.73
CA LYS A 163 -9.62 -0.93 9.42
C LYS A 163 -9.85 0.35 10.23
N ARG A 164 -10.62 1.30 9.71
CA ARG A 164 -10.97 2.54 10.43
C ARG A 164 -11.85 2.23 11.63
N ASP A 165 -12.86 1.39 11.46
CA ASP A 165 -13.82 1.05 12.52
C ASP A 165 -13.17 0.22 13.63
N LYS A 166 -12.30 -0.73 13.27
CA LYS A 166 -11.45 -1.46 14.22
C LYS A 166 -10.62 -0.51 15.08
N LYS A 167 -9.95 0.48 14.47
CA LYS A 167 -9.16 1.47 15.21
C LYS A 167 -10.03 2.31 16.16
N LYS A 168 -11.23 2.73 15.73
CA LYS A 168 -12.18 3.44 16.60
C LYS A 168 -12.60 2.58 17.78
N GLN A 169 -12.88 1.31 17.54
CA GLN A 169 -13.28 0.37 18.58
C GLN A 169 -12.15 0.12 19.58
N GLU A 170 -10.91 -0.09 19.10
CA GLU A 170 -9.73 -0.22 19.95
C GLU A 170 -9.48 1.02 20.81
N ASP A 171 -9.66 2.22 20.23
CA ASP A 171 -9.52 3.48 20.98
C ASP A 171 -10.62 3.61 22.06
N LYS A 172 -11.87 3.16 21.79
CA LYS A 172 -12.95 3.08 22.80
C LYS A 172 -12.64 2.09 23.92
N ILE A 173 -12.19 0.89 23.57
CA ILE A 173 -11.80 -0.14 24.53
C ILE A 173 -10.65 0.37 25.42
N MET A 174 -9.66 1.05 24.83
CA MET A 174 -8.56 1.65 25.58
C MET A 174 -9.02 2.70 26.58
N ALA A 175 -10.05 3.48 26.24
CA ALA A 175 -10.61 4.47 27.17
C ALA A 175 -11.23 3.82 28.41
N VAL A 176 -11.74 2.60 28.30
CA VAL A 176 -12.32 1.83 29.41
C VAL A 176 -11.24 1.06 30.18
N ILE A 177 -10.39 0.30 29.49
CA ILE A 177 -9.37 -0.56 30.13
C ILE A 177 -8.24 0.28 30.76
N ASN A 178 -7.83 1.37 30.11
CA ASN A 178 -6.74 2.22 30.59
C ASN A 178 -7.01 3.71 30.29
N PRO A 179 -7.88 4.35 31.10
CA PRO A 179 -8.30 5.74 30.89
C PRO A 179 -7.12 6.71 30.96
N MET A 180 -6.14 6.47 31.85
CA MET A 180 -4.96 7.33 32.00
C MET A 180 -4.08 7.32 30.74
N ARG A 181 -3.86 6.14 30.13
CA ARG A 181 -3.11 6.03 28.87
C ARG A 181 -3.86 6.70 27.71
N HIS A 182 -5.17 6.53 27.63
CA HIS A 182 -6.01 7.19 26.64
C HIS A 182 -5.97 8.72 26.79
N ALA A 183 -6.09 9.24 28.01
CA ALA A 183 -5.97 10.67 28.32
C ALA A 183 -4.58 11.23 27.94
N LYS A 184 -3.49 10.55 28.32
CA LYS A 184 -2.11 10.92 27.92
C LYS A 184 -1.96 10.99 26.40
N ARG A 185 -2.51 10.02 25.67
CA ARG A 185 -2.51 10.02 24.21
C ARG A 185 -3.27 11.22 23.64
N LYS A 186 -4.46 11.54 24.17
CA LYS A 186 -5.24 12.72 23.74
C LYS A 186 -4.50 14.03 24.00
N MET A 187 -3.88 14.18 25.17
CA MET A 187 -3.06 15.36 25.49
C MET A 187 -1.92 15.53 24.49
N ARG A 188 -1.19 14.45 24.18
CA ARG A 188 -0.08 14.49 23.20
C ARG A 188 -0.55 14.91 21.80
N ILE A 189 -1.70 14.40 21.35
CA ILE A 189 -2.27 14.75 20.05
C ILE A 189 -2.68 16.24 20.03
N SER A 190 -3.35 16.73 21.08
CA SER A 190 -3.71 18.14 21.22
C SER A 190 -2.49 19.06 21.17
N SER A 191 -1.43 18.72 21.92
CA SER A 191 -0.17 19.48 21.91
C SER A 191 0.46 19.54 20.51
N LYS A 192 0.45 18.42 19.76
CA LYS A 192 0.92 18.39 18.37
C LYS A 192 0.09 19.29 17.46
N HIS A 193 -1.24 19.28 17.59
CA HIS A 193 -2.11 20.16 16.82
C HIS A 193 -1.88 21.64 17.14
N ARG A 194 -1.72 21.99 18.42
CA ARG A 194 -1.39 23.35 18.85
C ARG A 194 -0.07 23.83 18.27
N ALA A 195 0.97 23.00 18.32
CA ALA A 195 2.28 23.31 17.72
C ALA A 195 2.18 23.50 16.20
N ASN A 196 1.43 22.64 15.50
CA ASN A 196 1.24 22.76 14.06
C ASN A 196 0.47 24.04 13.68
N LYS A 197 -0.57 24.40 14.45
CA LYS A 197 -1.32 25.66 14.27
C LYS A 197 -0.41 26.88 14.46
N LYS A 198 0.47 26.86 15.47
CA LYS A 198 1.45 27.93 15.71
C LYS A 198 2.41 28.08 14.51
N ARG A 199 2.92 26.98 13.96
CA ARG A 199 3.80 26.99 12.77
C ARG A 199 3.10 27.61 11.57
N LYS A 200 1.89 27.16 11.23
CA LYS A 200 1.10 27.71 10.11
C LYS A 200 0.86 29.21 10.26
N MET A 201 0.51 29.66 11.47
CA MET A 201 0.30 31.07 11.76
C MET A 201 1.58 31.89 11.59
N MET A 202 2.73 31.37 12.04
CA MET A 202 4.03 32.03 11.84
C MET A 202 4.38 32.12 10.35
N THR A 203 4.19 31.06 9.57
CA THR A 203 4.42 31.06 8.12
C THR A 203 3.54 32.10 7.42
N LEU A 204 2.25 32.17 7.75
CA LEU A 204 1.31 33.17 7.21
C LEU A 204 1.70 34.60 7.60
N LYS A 205 2.13 34.82 8.85
CA LYS A 205 2.61 36.13 9.30
C LYS A 205 3.87 36.54 8.52
N MET A 206 4.87 35.68 8.41
CA MET A 206 6.10 35.98 7.67
C MET A 206 5.81 36.31 6.19
N ALA A 207 4.95 35.52 5.52
CA ALA A 207 4.55 35.80 4.14
C ALA A 207 3.87 37.17 3.96
N ARG A 208 3.16 37.64 4.99
CA ARG A 208 2.53 38.98 5.00
C ARG A 208 3.52 40.12 5.25
N TRP A 209 4.68 39.85 5.83
CA TRP A 209 5.71 40.86 6.14
C TRP A 209 6.74 40.99 5.02
N MET A 210 6.77 40.04 4.08
CA MET A 210 7.65 40.03 2.92
C MET A 210 7.00 40.65 1.66
N HIS A 211 5.75 41.10 1.77
CA HIS A 211 4.97 41.83 0.76
C HIS A 211 4.63 43.22 1.31
#